data_AF-A0A0D0AM88-F1
#
_entry.id   AF-A0A0D0AM88-F1
#
_cell.length_a   1.000
_cell.length_b   1.000
_cell.length_c   1.000
_cell.angle_alpha   90.00
_cell.angle_beta   90.00
_cell.angle_gamma   90.00
#
_symmetry.space_group_name_H-M   'P 1'
#
loop_
_entity.id
_entity.type
_entity.pdbx_description
1 polymer ?
#
loop_
_entity_poly.entity_id
_entity_poly.type
_entity_poly.pdbx_seq_one_letter_code
_entity_poly.pdbx_strand_id
1 'polypeptide(L)'
;MTLIPLIDIPNGHLSLDFLPPWLIWLPIINFGPQDLLPSLEQVQQLEAASHWHILDILLDTFPSLCRKFADNIKAPSVVLSISVHQTEQYSLPAMHIDESSIDGALEDIQKYGILMYAGDQLTVSLFDKHATASHRDDLDLFDNVRSWTHPQLGLFHVKLAVTRMIVNKFWGTANSKSPWSLWRVNSLLRQKAISAGWKVKIQPPFRPSWDLILALALPANILNAFCLCCGCQDLEQWVENVKDYHEVEAVEKRV
;
A
#
# COMPACT_ATOMS: atom_id res chain seq x y z
N MET A 1 -4.02 8.07 7.50
CA MET A 1 -2.70 7.41 7.41
C MET A 1 -2.93 5.92 7.57
N THR A 2 -2.50 5.07 6.64
CA THR A 2 -2.60 3.61 6.82
C THR A 2 -1.33 3.15 7.53
N LEU A 3 -1.49 2.67 8.76
CA LEU A 3 -0.42 2.07 9.57
C LEU A 3 -0.40 0.56 9.35
N ILE A 4 0.73 -0.10 9.56
CA ILE A 4 0.77 -1.56 9.65
C ILE A 4 0.17 -1.90 11.02
N PRO A 5 -0.87 -2.75 11.07
CA PRO A 5 -1.51 -3.09 12.33
C PRO A 5 -0.54 -3.89 13.20
N LEU A 6 -0.62 -3.65 14.50
CA LEU A 6 -0.05 -4.54 15.50
C LEU A 6 -1.03 -5.69 15.72
N ILE A 7 -0.65 -6.89 15.33
CA ILE A 7 -1.49 -8.10 15.46
C ILE A 7 -1.16 -8.74 16.81
N ASP A 8 -2.18 -9.18 17.54
CA ASP A 8 -2.07 -9.87 18.84
C ASP A 8 -1.40 -9.08 19.97
N ILE A 9 -1.33 -7.75 19.86
CA ILE A 9 -0.83 -6.87 20.93
C ILE A 9 -2.01 -6.33 21.72
N PRO A 10 -2.12 -6.60 23.04
CA PRO A 10 -3.20 -6.06 23.86
C PRO A 10 -3.13 -4.53 23.91
N ASN A 11 -4.30 -3.89 23.85
CA ASN A 11 -4.40 -2.44 23.93
C ASN A 11 -3.78 -1.93 25.24
N GLY A 12 -2.95 -0.89 25.14
CA GLY A 12 -2.55 -0.07 26.28
C GLY A 12 -1.10 -0.20 26.75
N HIS A 13 -0.32 -1.21 26.34
CA HIS A 13 1.08 -1.29 26.77
C HIS A 13 2.00 -1.93 25.73
N LEU A 14 2.63 -1.10 24.89
CA LEU A 14 3.87 -1.49 24.21
C LEU A 14 5.02 -1.25 25.18
N SER A 15 5.47 -2.31 25.87
CA SER A 15 6.64 -2.23 26.77
C SER A 15 7.87 -1.77 25.99
N LEU A 16 8.69 -0.92 26.62
CA LEU A 16 9.99 -0.51 26.07
C LEU A 16 10.93 -1.71 25.89
N ASP A 17 10.71 -2.81 26.61
CA ASP A 17 11.47 -4.05 26.48
C ASP A 17 11.35 -4.70 25.08
N PHE A 18 10.35 -4.31 24.28
CA PHE A 18 10.24 -4.74 22.89
C PHE A 18 11.28 -4.06 21.97
N LEU A 19 11.88 -2.95 22.39
CA LEU A 19 12.95 -2.30 21.65
C LEU A 19 14.29 -2.88 22.07
N PRO A 20 15.06 -3.50 21.15
CA PRO A 20 16.38 -4.00 21.49
C PRO A 20 17.30 -2.81 21.86
N PRO A 21 18.21 -2.99 22.83
CA PRO A 21 19.21 -1.97 23.15
C PRO A 21 20.13 -1.74 21.94
N TRP A 22 20.28 -0.47 21.54
CA TRP A 22 21.01 -0.10 20.33
C TRP A 22 22.50 0.14 20.64
N LEU A 23 23.30 -0.91 20.47
CA LEU A 23 24.76 -0.87 20.70
C LEU A 23 25.56 -0.39 19.48
N ILE A 24 24.96 -0.28 18.28
CA ILE A 24 25.70 -0.06 17.01
C ILE A 24 25.10 1.09 16.19
N TRP A 25 25.98 1.88 15.54
CA TRP A 25 25.65 3.02 14.67
C TRP A 25 24.97 2.64 13.34
N LEU A 26 25.21 1.42 12.85
CA LEU A 26 24.71 0.97 11.56
C LEU A 26 23.48 0.11 11.78
N PRO A 27 22.39 0.32 11.03
CA PRO A 27 21.28 -0.62 11.07
C PRO A 27 21.82 -1.99 10.71
N ILE A 28 21.66 -2.95 11.62
CA ILE A 28 21.96 -4.35 11.33
C ILE A 28 20.85 -4.84 10.43
N ILE A 29 21.04 -4.65 9.14
CA ILE A 29 20.12 -5.11 8.14
C ILE A 29 20.51 -6.56 7.83
N ASN A 30 19.86 -7.51 8.51
CA ASN A 30 20.02 -8.93 8.26
C ASN A 30 19.22 -9.32 7.00
N PHE A 31 19.68 -8.89 5.83
CA PHE A 31 19.18 -9.43 4.56
C PHE A 31 20.05 -10.60 4.13
N GLY A 32 19.43 -11.75 3.93
CA GLY A 32 20.00 -12.86 3.19
C GLY A 32 19.50 -12.90 1.75
N PRO A 33 20.06 -13.80 0.91
CA PRO A 33 19.57 -14.03 -0.45
C PRO A 33 18.07 -14.36 -0.51
N GLN A 34 17.54 -15.00 0.53
CA GLN A 34 16.11 -15.34 0.65
C GLN A 34 15.19 -14.11 0.79
N ASP A 35 15.71 -12.95 1.20
CA ASP A 35 14.92 -11.73 1.38
C ASP A 35 14.87 -10.87 0.11
N LEU A 36 15.66 -11.22 -0.91
CA LEU A 36 15.75 -10.46 -2.17
C LEU A 36 14.58 -10.75 -3.11
N LEU A 37 14.01 -11.95 -3.03
CA LEU A 37 12.94 -12.42 -3.90
C LEU A 37 11.82 -13.02 -3.06
N PRO A 38 10.56 -12.90 -3.50
CA PRO A 38 9.46 -13.56 -2.81
C PRO A 38 9.68 -15.08 -2.80
N SER A 39 9.30 -15.72 -1.69
CA SER A 39 9.28 -17.18 -1.61
C SER A 39 8.29 -17.78 -2.61
N LEU A 40 8.43 -19.06 -2.93
CA LEU A 40 7.46 -19.76 -3.80
C LEU A 40 6.02 -19.63 -3.29
N GLU A 41 5.84 -19.74 -1.98
CA GLU A 41 4.53 -19.57 -1.34
C GLU A 41 3.99 -18.15 -1.54
N GLN A 42 4.82 -17.12 -1.35
CA GLN A 42 4.43 -15.72 -1.56
C GLN A 42 4.07 -15.44 -3.01
N VAL A 43 4.79 -16.05 -3.97
CA VAL A 43 4.47 -15.95 -5.40
C VAL A 43 3.10 -16.56 -5.68
N GLN A 44 2.82 -17.76 -5.17
CA GLN A 44 1.53 -18.43 -5.35
C GLN A 44 0.38 -17.63 -4.72
N GLN A 45 0.60 -17.05 -3.54
CA GLN A 45 -0.37 -16.18 -2.88
C GLN A 45 -0.63 -14.90 -3.69
N LEU A 46 0.41 -14.28 -4.23
CA LEU A 46 0.30 -13.08 -5.06
C LEU A 46 -0.44 -13.37 -6.38
N GLU A 47 -0.15 -14.50 -7.00
CA GLU A 47 -0.82 -14.96 -8.23
C GLU A 47 -2.30 -15.22 -7.97
N ALA A 48 -2.64 -15.97 -6.90
CA ALA A 48 -4.02 -16.20 -6.50
C ALA A 48 -4.78 -14.89 -6.19
N ALA A 49 -4.13 -13.94 -5.52
CA ALA A 49 -4.73 -12.62 -5.26
C ALA A 49 -4.94 -11.80 -6.54
N SER A 50 -4.02 -11.91 -7.50
CA SER A 50 -4.12 -11.24 -8.80
C SER A 50 -5.29 -11.79 -9.61
N HIS A 51 -5.41 -13.12 -9.67
CA HIS A 51 -6.54 -13.81 -10.30
C HIS A 51 -7.89 -13.40 -9.68
N TRP A 52 -7.94 -13.37 -8.35
CA TRP A 52 -9.13 -12.90 -7.63
C TRP A 52 -9.47 -11.45 -8.00
N HIS A 53 -8.50 -10.54 -8.07
CA HIS A 53 -8.75 -9.14 -8.46
C HIS A 53 -9.21 -9.00 -9.93
N ILE A 54 -8.71 -9.84 -10.83
CA ILE A 54 -9.15 -9.87 -12.23
C ILE A 54 -10.64 -10.25 -12.30
N LEU A 55 -11.06 -11.29 -11.57
CA LEU A 55 -12.46 -11.69 -11.45
C LEU A 55 -13.31 -10.61 -10.78
N ASP A 56 -12.83 -10.04 -9.68
CA ASP A 56 -13.54 -9.00 -8.93
C ASP A 56 -13.88 -7.79 -9.81
N ILE A 57 -12.93 -7.34 -10.65
CA ILE A 57 -13.16 -6.27 -11.63
C ILE A 57 -14.23 -6.64 -12.65
N LEU A 58 -14.22 -7.88 -13.16
CA LEU A 58 -15.26 -8.36 -14.09
C LEU A 58 -16.63 -8.38 -13.40
N LEU A 59 -16.70 -8.89 -12.18
CA LEU A 59 -17.93 -9.05 -11.40
C LEU A 59 -18.54 -7.70 -10.99
N ASP A 60 -17.70 -6.73 -10.62
CA ASP A 60 -18.11 -5.36 -10.29
C ASP A 60 -18.67 -4.65 -11.54
N THR A 61 -18.02 -4.86 -12.69
CA THR A 61 -18.48 -4.31 -13.98
C THR A 61 -19.80 -4.93 -14.44
N PHE A 62 -20.01 -6.23 -14.19
CA PHE A 62 -21.21 -6.97 -14.59
C PHE A 62 -21.95 -7.59 -13.38
N PRO A 63 -22.78 -6.80 -12.67
CA PRO A 63 -23.55 -7.29 -11.52
C PRO A 63 -24.55 -8.42 -11.84
N SER A 64 -24.89 -8.62 -13.12
CA SER A 64 -25.67 -9.77 -13.58
C SER A 64 -24.94 -11.09 -13.36
N LEU A 65 -23.64 -11.13 -13.65
CA LEU A 65 -22.80 -12.33 -13.49
C LEU A 65 -22.60 -12.65 -12.01
N CYS A 66 -22.40 -11.62 -11.18
CA CYS A 66 -22.33 -11.76 -9.73
C CYS A 66 -23.60 -12.37 -9.14
N ARG A 67 -24.79 -11.91 -9.54
CA ARG A 67 -26.07 -12.48 -9.10
C ARG A 67 -26.28 -13.92 -9.59
N LYS A 68 -25.81 -14.24 -10.79
CA LYS A 68 -25.99 -15.58 -11.39
C LYS A 68 -25.14 -16.65 -10.69
N PHE A 69 -23.95 -16.29 -10.24
CA PHE A 69 -22.97 -17.21 -9.67
C PHE A 69 -22.61 -16.88 -8.22
N ALA A 70 -23.52 -16.25 -7.47
CA ALA A 70 -23.27 -15.80 -6.10
C ALA A 70 -22.70 -16.90 -5.19
N ASP A 71 -23.18 -18.14 -5.35
CA ASP A 71 -22.74 -19.29 -4.55
C ASP A 71 -21.36 -19.82 -4.94
N ASN A 72 -20.84 -19.47 -6.12
CA ASN A 72 -19.56 -19.95 -6.64
C ASN A 72 -18.40 -18.96 -6.43
N ILE A 73 -18.70 -17.69 -6.12
CA ILE A 73 -17.69 -16.66 -5.93
C ILE A 73 -16.93 -16.92 -4.63
N LYS A 74 -15.64 -17.23 -4.76
CA LYS A 74 -14.76 -17.43 -3.61
C LYS A 74 -14.39 -16.09 -2.99
N ALA A 75 -14.42 -16.05 -1.66
CA ALA A 75 -13.83 -14.95 -0.91
C ALA A 75 -12.32 -14.86 -1.20
N PRO A 76 -11.71 -13.66 -1.12
CA PRO A 76 -10.28 -13.50 -1.31
C PRO A 76 -9.51 -14.36 -0.29
N SER A 77 -8.35 -14.88 -0.70
CA SER A 77 -7.47 -15.62 0.20
C SER A 77 -6.86 -14.66 1.23
N VAL A 78 -7.46 -14.60 2.41
CA VAL A 78 -6.98 -13.74 3.49
C VAL A 78 -5.94 -14.50 4.32
N VAL A 79 -4.65 -14.26 4.05
CA VAL A 79 -3.54 -14.86 4.82
C VAL A 79 -3.41 -14.23 6.21
N LEU A 80 -3.62 -12.92 6.31
CA LEU A 80 -3.57 -12.15 7.56
C LEU A 80 -4.78 -11.22 7.63
N SER A 81 -5.88 -11.72 8.17
CA SER A 81 -7.09 -10.92 8.34
C SER A 81 -6.85 -9.88 9.41
N ILE A 82 -6.87 -8.60 9.02
CA ILE A 82 -6.94 -7.52 9.99
C ILE A 82 -8.36 -7.54 10.52
N SER A 83 -8.54 -8.03 11.76
CA SER A 83 -9.86 -8.00 12.40
C SER A 83 -10.39 -6.58 12.37
N VAL A 84 -11.64 -6.40 11.92
CA VAL A 84 -12.29 -5.08 11.95
C VAL A 84 -12.45 -4.71 13.41
N HIS A 85 -11.57 -3.83 13.89
CA HIS A 85 -11.63 -3.26 15.23
C HIS A 85 -11.70 -1.75 15.08
N GLN A 86 -12.62 -1.12 15.81
CA GLN A 86 -12.61 0.31 15.96
C GLN A 86 -11.48 0.65 16.93
N THR A 87 -10.35 1.13 16.42
CA THR A 87 -9.29 1.66 17.28
C THR A 87 -9.80 2.94 17.92
N GLU A 88 -9.92 2.96 19.24
CA GLU A 88 -10.11 4.21 19.97
C GLU A 88 -8.83 5.03 19.82
N GLN A 89 -8.91 6.11 19.06
CA GLN A 89 -7.79 7.02 18.90
C GLN A 89 -7.71 7.91 20.15
N TYR A 90 -6.84 7.52 21.08
CA TYR A 90 -6.42 8.38 22.17
C TYR A 90 -5.42 9.39 21.61
N SER A 91 -5.94 10.48 21.04
CA SER A 91 -5.10 11.66 20.80
C SER A 91 -4.43 12.00 22.13
N LEU A 92 -3.12 12.23 22.10
CA LEU A 92 -2.46 12.84 23.24
C LEU A 92 -3.27 14.09 23.63
N PRO A 93 -3.49 14.34 24.94
CA PRO A 93 -4.19 15.53 25.39
C PRO A 93 -3.65 16.72 24.62
N ALA A 94 -4.55 17.60 24.13
CA ALA A 94 -4.12 18.82 23.46
C ALA A 94 -3.16 19.55 24.42
N MET A 95 -1.87 19.44 24.11
CA MET A 95 -0.81 19.91 24.98
C MET A 95 -1.02 21.41 25.10
N HIS A 96 -1.33 21.89 26.30
CA HIS A 96 -1.35 23.32 26.55
C HIS A 96 0.11 23.75 26.46
N ILE A 97 0.53 24.22 25.28
CA ILE A 97 1.90 24.67 25.03
C ILE A 97 2.08 25.98 25.80
N ASP A 98 2.28 25.87 27.10
CA ASP A 98 3.06 26.81 27.87
C ASP A 98 4.52 26.38 27.67
N GLU A 99 5.28 27.13 26.86
CA GLU A 99 6.67 26.85 26.50
C GLU A 99 7.61 26.72 27.71
N SER A 100 7.11 26.96 28.94
CA SER A 100 7.87 26.90 30.19
C SER A 100 7.92 25.51 30.86
N SER A 101 7.18 24.50 30.38
CA SER A 101 7.13 23.15 31.00
C SER A 101 7.40 22.04 29.98
N ILE A 102 8.59 22.04 29.39
CA ILE A 102 9.08 20.92 28.57
C ILE A 102 9.19 19.64 29.43
N ASP A 103 9.54 19.78 30.71
CA ASP A 103 9.74 18.66 31.64
C ASP A 103 8.45 17.88 31.93
N GLY A 104 7.32 18.57 32.12
CA GLY A 104 6.03 17.92 32.42
C GLY A 104 5.43 17.12 31.26
N ALA A 105 5.77 17.46 30.01
CA ALA A 105 5.28 16.74 28.83
C ALA A 105 5.93 15.36 28.65
N LEU A 106 7.06 15.12 29.31
CA LEU A 106 7.93 13.96 29.09
C LEU A 106 7.72 12.85 30.13
N GLU A 107 7.40 13.21 31.36
CA GLU A 107 6.95 12.25 32.39
C GLU A 107 5.71 11.48 31.89
N ASP A 108 4.84 12.16 31.15
CA ASP A 108 3.68 11.53 30.53
C ASP A 108 4.05 10.61 29.36
N ILE A 109 5.09 10.90 28.56
CA ILE A 109 5.52 10.05 27.44
C ILE A 109 6.01 8.68 27.93
N GLN A 110 6.75 8.64 29.05
CA GLN A 110 7.20 7.38 29.64
C GLN A 110 6.03 6.46 30.02
N LYS A 111 4.86 7.04 30.35
CA LYS A 111 3.64 6.29 30.70
C LYS A 111 2.99 5.60 29.51
N TYR A 112 3.17 6.11 28.30
CA TYR A 112 2.54 5.58 27.07
C TYR A 112 3.36 4.47 26.39
N GLY A 113 4.60 4.24 26.80
CA GLY A 113 5.48 3.20 26.23
C GLY A 113 6.08 3.60 24.88
N ILE A 114 6.13 2.67 23.93
CA ILE A 114 6.73 2.91 22.61
C ILE A 114 5.86 3.86 21.78
N LEU A 115 6.45 5.00 21.40
CA LEU A 115 5.87 5.94 20.44
C LEU A 115 6.20 5.52 19.00
N MET A 116 5.19 5.01 18.30
CA MET A 116 5.32 4.74 16.86
C MET A 116 5.13 6.01 16.04
N TYR A 117 6.05 6.26 15.11
CA TYR A 117 5.89 7.30 14.10
C TYR A 117 5.98 6.68 12.71
N ALA A 118 5.08 7.08 11.81
CA ALA A 118 5.10 6.59 10.45
C ALA A 118 5.45 7.70 9.45
N GLY A 119 6.36 7.39 8.53
CA GLY A 119 6.80 8.33 7.50
C GLY A 119 7.27 7.60 6.25
N ASP A 120 7.80 8.36 5.28
CA ASP A 120 8.53 7.74 4.17
C ASP A 120 9.91 7.26 4.63
N GLN A 121 10.61 6.55 3.74
CA GLN A 121 11.95 6.04 4.03
C GLN A 121 12.92 7.15 4.45
N LEU A 122 12.78 8.37 3.90
CA LEU A 122 13.63 9.50 4.25
C LEU A 122 13.31 10.01 5.65
N THR A 123 12.04 10.20 5.99
CA THR A 123 11.61 10.58 7.35
C THR A 123 12.10 9.57 8.38
N VAL A 124 11.90 8.28 8.11
CA VAL A 124 12.38 7.20 8.98
C VAL A 124 13.90 7.28 9.13
N SER A 125 14.65 7.41 8.03
CA SER A 125 16.12 7.47 8.06
C SER A 125 16.66 8.74 8.75
N LEU A 126 16.01 9.88 8.57
CA LEU A 126 16.41 11.15 9.19
C LEU A 126 16.17 11.12 10.69
N PHE A 127 15.02 10.57 11.09
CA PHE A 127 14.73 10.38 12.50
C PHE A 127 15.72 9.39 13.12
N ASP A 128 16.01 8.28 12.44
CA ASP A 128 16.98 7.27 12.90
C ASP A 128 18.37 7.89 13.13
N LYS A 129 18.81 8.75 12.20
CA LYS A 129 20.06 9.54 12.31
C LYS A 129 20.03 10.54 13.47
N HIS A 130 18.92 11.25 13.64
CA HIS A 130 18.80 12.23 14.71
C HIS A 130 18.79 11.55 16.08
N ALA A 131 17.98 10.51 16.22
CA ALA A 131 17.82 9.75 17.45
C ALA A 131 19.09 8.95 17.83
N THR A 132 20.02 8.73 16.90
CA THR A 132 21.34 8.10 17.17
C THR A 132 22.48 9.08 17.38
N ALA A 133 22.27 10.36 17.08
CA ALA A 133 23.24 11.41 17.35
C ALA A 133 23.22 11.85 18.82
N SER A 134 22.11 11.62 19.52
CA SER A 134 21.93 11.87 20.95
C SER A 134 22.68 10.82 21.82
N HIS A 135 23.06 11.18 23.05
CA HIS A 135 23.93 10.39 23.95
C HIS A 135 23.35 8.98 24.27
N ARG A 136 24.00 7.96 23.70
CA ARG A 136 23.50 6.57 23.56
C ARG A 136 23.38 5.76 24.83
N ASP A 137 24.24 6.06 25.79
CA ASP A 137 24.29 5.39 27.08
C ASP A 137 23.37 6.08 28.09
N ASP A 138 22.73 7.18 27.67
CA ASP A 138 21.80 7.89 28.51
C ASP A 138 20.44 7.20 28.52
N LEU A 139 19.91 7.10 29.74
CA LEU A 139 18.56 6.61 30.01
C LEU A 139 17.56 7.76 30.02
N ASP A 140 18.02 8.99 29.80
CA ASP A 140 17.17 10.16 29.68
C ASP A 140 16.53 10.28 28.29
N LEU A 141 15.26 10.71 28.28
CA LEU A 141 14.45 10.82 27.08
C LEU A 141 14.98 11.89 26.12
N PHE A 142 15.53 12.99 26.62
CA PHE A 142 16.11 14.04 25.77
C PHE A 142 17.39 13.56 25.08
N ASP A 143 18.18 12.81 25.82
CA ASP A 143 19.49 12.35 25.38
C ASP A 143 19.40 11.05 24.57
N ASN A 144 18.27 10.33 24.60
CA ASN A 144 18.13 9.08 23.86
C ASN A 144 16.71 8.81 23.31
N VAL A 145 16.04 9.80 22.71
CA VAL A 145 14.66 9.70 22.14
C VAL A 145 14.36 8.39 21.39
N ARG A 146 15.38 7.75 20.80
CA ARG A 146 15.29 6.44 20.15
C ARG A 146 14.78 5.32 21.07
N SER A 147 15.16 5.31 22.35
CA SER A 147 14.75 4.26 23.30
C SER A 147 13.25 4.25 23.59
N TRP A 148 12.52 5.30 23.19
CA TRP A 148 11.07 5.41 23.35
C TRP A 148 10.32 5.44 22.02
N THR A 149 11.00 5.34 20.88
CA THR A 149 10.37 5.54 19.58
C THR A 149 10.65 4.38 18.62
N HIS A 150 9.64 4.04 17.82
CA HIS A 150 9.77 3.02 16.77
C HIS A 150 9.37 3.58 15.41
N PRO A 151 10.32 3.69 14.45
CA PRO A 151 9.97 4.04 13.08
C PRO A 151 9.11 2.98 12.44
N GLN A 152 8.09 3.42 11.73
CA GLN A 152 7.30 2.57 10.87
C GLN A 152 7.26 3.15 9.45
N LEU A 153 7.40 2.29 8.44
CA LEU A 153 7.17 2.73 7.07
C LEU A 153 5.67 2.99 6.87
N GLY A 154 5.31 4.23 6.55
CA GLY A 154 3.93 4.58 6.28
C GLY A 154 3.45 3.95 4.97
N LEU A 155 2.46 3.06 5.03
CA LEU A 155 1.93 2.38 3.84
C LEU A 155 1.39 3.36 2.78
N PHE A 156 0.93 4.54 3.20
CA PHE A 156 0.56 5.61 2.28
C PHE A 156 1.73 6.08 1.42
N HIS A 157 2.93 6.22 2.01
CA HIS A 157 4.13 6.61 1.27
C HIS A 157 4.58 5.52 0.31
N VAL A 158 4.41 4.25 0.68
CA VAL A 158 4.65 3.11 -0.22
C VAL A 158 3.71 3.18 -1.41
N LYS A 159 2.39 3.34 -1.19
CA LYS A 159 1.41 3.52 -2.27
C LYS A 159 1.80 4.68 -3.17
N LEU A 160 2.16 5.83 -2.60
CA LEU A 160 2.56 7.01 -3.35
C LEU A 160 3.84 6.80 -4.18
N ALA A 161 4.84 6.10 -3.65
CA ALA A 161 6.05 5.74 -4.37
C ALA A 161 5.77 4.77 -5.52
N VAL A 162 4.96 3.73 -5.27
CA VAL A 162 4.57 2.74 -6.29
C VAL A 162 3.78 3.40 -7.42
N THR A 163 2.80 4.25 -7.11
CA THR A 163 2.04 5.01 -8.12
C THR A 163 2.97 5.83 -9.01
N ARG A 164 3.93 6.53 -8.41
CA ARG A 164 4.90 7.33 -9.16
C ARG A 164 5.79 6.48 -10.05
N MET A 165 6.23 5.33 -9.54
CA MET A 165 7.03 4.39 -10.32
C MET A 165 6.25 3.88 -11.54
N ILE A 166 5.00 3.43 -11.35
CA ILE A 166 4.12 2.95 -12.42
C ILE A 166 3.88 4.08 -13.43
N VAL A 167 3.49 5.27 -12.97
CA VAL A 167 3.31 6.42 -13.86
C VAL A 167 4.59 6.70 -14.64
N ASN A 168 5.74 6.85 -13.99
CA ASN A 168 6.98 7.20 -14.69
C ASN A 168 7.44 6.12 -15.69
N LYS A 169 7.16 4.84 -15.39
CA LYS A 169 7.48 3.72 -16.27
C LYS A 169 6.55 3.61 -17.47
N PHE A 170 5.25 3.78 -17.25
CA PHE A 170 4.18 3.50 -18.22
C PHE A 170 3.49 4.75 -18.77
N TRP A 171 3.96 5.95 -18.43
CA TRP A 171 3.42 7.20 -18.98
C TRP A 171 3.43 7.17 -20.50
N GLY A 172 4.53 6.70 -21.08
CA GLY A 172 4.79 6.78 -22.50
C GLY A 172 5.30 8.16 -22.92
N THR A 173 5.46 8.32 -24.23
CA THR A 173 5.82 9.60 -24.84
C THR A 173 4.56 10.40 -25.17
N ALA A 174 4.69 11.73 -25.20
CA ALA A 174 3.63 12.57 -25.77
C ALA A 174 3.35 12.12 -27.22
N ASN A 175 2.08 12.01 -27.58
CA ASN A 175 1.61 11.48 -28.86
C ASN A 175 2.01 10.02 -29.12
N SER A 176 2.28 9.24 -28.07
CA SER A 176 2.54 7.82 -28.20
C SER A 176 1.40 7.12 -28.94
N LYS A 177 1.77 6.28 -29.91
CA LYS A 177 0.85 5.37 -30.61
C LYS A 177 0.48 4.15 -29.78
N SER A 178 1.16 3.92 -28.65
CA SER A 178 0.91 2.78 -27.79
C SER A 178 -0.44 2.95 -27.08
N PRO A 179 -1.46 2.13 -27.41
CA PRO A 179 -2.80 2.31 -26.87
C PRO A 179 -2.85 2.09 -25.35
N TRP A 180 -1.94 1.28 -24.81
CA TRP A 180 -1.80 0.98 -23.38
C TRP A 180 -0.99 2.03 -22.58
N SER A 181 -0.50 3.10 -23.22
CA SER A 181 0.25 4.14 -22.48
C SER A 181 -0.69 5.01 -21.64
N LEU A 182 -0.29 5.33 -20.41
CA LEU A 182 -1.12 6.15 -19.52
C LEU A 182 -1.34 7.56 -20.10
N TRP A 183 -0.38 8.10 -20.86
CA TRP A 183 -0.56 9.36 -21.57
C TRP A 183 -1.74 9.27 -22.56
N ARG A 184 -1.82 8.19 -23.36
CA ARG A 184 -2.89 8.01 -24.34
C ARG A 184 -4.24 7.89 -23.66
N VAL A 185 -4.33 7.09 -22.59
CA VAL A 185 -5.55 6.93 -21.79
C VAL A 185 -5.99 8.29 -21.23
N ASN A 186 -5.08 9.03 -20.62
CA ASN A 186 -5.35 10.38 -20.07
C ASN A 186 -5.84 11.36 -21.15
N SER A 187 -5.22 11.34 -22.34
CA SER A 187 -5.61 12.19 -23.47
C SER A 187 -6.98 11.81 -24.06
N LEU A 188 -7.29 10.52 -24.18
CA LEU A 188 -8.59 10.05 -24.68
C LEU A 188 -9.72 10.47 -23.74
N LEU A 189 -9.48 10.40 -22.44
CA LEU A 189 -10.41 10.86 -21.40
C LEU A 189 -10.48 12.38 -21.28
N ARG A 190 -9.68 13.13 -22.05
CA ARG A 190 -9.60 14.60 -22.02
C ARG A 190 -9.31 15.16 -20.61
N GLN A 191 -8.60 14.39 -19.80
CA GLN A 191 -8.17 14.83 -18.47
C GLN A 191 -7.05 15.86 -18.57
N LYS A 192 -6.87 16.65 -17.52
CA LYS A 192 -5.77 17.61 -17.43
C LYS A 192 -4.44 16.88 -17.62
N ALA A 193 -3.55 17.46 -18.42
CA ALA A 193 -2.24 16.87 -18.65
C ALA A 193 -1.45 16.74 -17.33
N ILE A 194 -0.96 15.53 -17.05
CA ILE A 194 -0.08 15.26 -15.93
C ILE A 194 1.37 15.34 -16.42
N SER A 195 2.19 16.08 -15.69
CA SER A 195 3.65 16.09 -15.88
C SER A 195 4.24 14.84 -15.22
N ALA A 196 4.71 13.91 -16.04
CA ALA A 196 5.19 12.60 -15.61
C ALA A 196 6.33 12.08 -16.49
N GLY A 197 7.10 11.13 -15.97
CA GLY A 197 8.25 10.51 -16.62
C GLY A 197 9.56 10.82 -15.91
N TRP A 198 10.53 9.90 -16.01
CA TRP A 198 11.82 9.98 -15.30
C TRP A 198 12.65 11.24 -15.60
N LYS A 199 12.38 11.91 -16.73
CA LYS A 199 13.08 13.13 -17.15
C LYS A 199 12.46 14.43 -16.63
N VAL A 200 11.29 14.35 -15.97
CA VAL A 200 10.55 15.51 -15.51
C VAL A 200 10.94 15.84 -14.06
N LYS A 201 11.24 17.12 -13.79
CA LYS A 201 11.62 17.58 -12.43
C LYS A 201 10.46 17.55 -11.43
N ILE A 202 9.22 17.61 -11.93
CA ILE A 202 8.00 17.63 -11.13
C ILE A 202 7.49 16.21 -10.97
N GLN A 203 7.19 15.81 -9.73
CA GLN A 203 6.60 14.53 -9.43
C GLN A 203 5.12 14.52 -9.82
N PRO A 204 4.59 13.42 -10.39
CA PRO A 204 3.19 13.35 -10.75
C PRO A 204 2.32 13.40 -9.48
N PRO A 205 1.15 14.06 -9.53
CA PRO A 205 0.25 14.19 -8.39
C PRO A 205 -0.34 12.82 -8.07
N PHE A 206 -0.34 12.44 -6.79
CA PHE A 206 -0.71 11.08 -6.37
C PHE A 206 -2.15 10.73 -6.75
N ARG A 207 -3.13 11.56 -6.35
CA ARG A 207 -4.55 11.20 -6.52
C ARG A 207 -4.96 11.03 -7.99
N PRO A 208 -4.69 11.99 -8.90
CA PRO A 208 -5.00 11.80 -10.32
C PRO A 208 -4.28 10.62 -10.95
N SER A 209 -3.03 10.37 -10.54
CA SER A 209 -2.24 9.23 -11.04
C SER A 209 -2.81 7.90 -10.58
N TRP A 210 -3.17 7.80 -9.30
CA TRP A 210 -3.76 6.61 -8.69
C TRP A 210 -5.09 6.27 -9.35
N ASP A 211 -5.97 7.27 -9.50
CA ASP A 211 -7.28 7.09 -10.11
C ASP A 211 -7.13 6.68 -11.60
N LEU A 212 -6.20 7.30 -12.33
CA LEU A 212 -5.91 6.91 -13.72
C LEU A 212 -5.41 5.45 -13.83
N ILE A 213 -4.56 5.00 -12.91
CA ILE A 213 -4.01 3.63 -12.93
C ILE A 213 -5.07 2.62 -12.50
N LEU A 214 -5.65 2.76 -11.31
CA LEU A 214 -6.45 1.71 -10.68
C LEU A 214 -7.93 1.77 -11.01
N ALA A 215 -8.50 2.96 -11.21
CA ALA A 215 -9.94 3.08 -11.50
C ALA A 215 -10.24 3.03 -13.01
N LEU A 216 -9.25 3.33 -13.85
CA LEU A 216 -9.47 3.49 -15.30
C LEU A 216 -8.64 2.53 -16.12
N ALA A 217 -7.31 2.67 -16.11
CA ALA A 217 -6.45 1.90 -17.00
C ALA A 217 -6.47 0.40 -16.67
N LEU A 218 -6.35 0.02 -15.39
CA LEU A 218 -6.33 -1.38 -14.98
C LEU A 218 -7.66 -2.10 -15.31
N PRO A 219 -8.84 -1.60 -14.90
CA PRO A 219 -10.11 -2.22 -15.27
C PRO A 219 -10.34 -2.29 -16.78
N ALA A 220 -10.06 -1.21 -17.52
CA ALA A 220 -10.24 -1.19 -18.97
C ALA A 220 -9.36 -2.23 -19.68
N ASN A 221 -8.10 -2.38 -19.24
CA ASN A 221 -7.20 -3.37 -19.83
C ASN A 221 -7.64 -4.81 -19.50
N ILE A 222 -8.11 -5.07 -18.28
CA ILE A 222 -8.64 -6.38 -17.87
C ILE A 222 -9.89 -6.73 -18.67
N LEU A 223 -10.87 -5.83 -18.76
CA LEU A 223 -12.09 -6.06 -19.53
C LEU A 223 -11.80 -6.27 -21.02
N ASN A 224 -10.85 -5.51 -21.57
CA ASN A 224 -10.40 -5.72 -22.95
C ASN A 224 -9.72 -7.09 -23.12
N ALA A 225 -8.95 -7.57 -22.14
CA ALA A 225 -8.36 -8.91 -22.17
C ALA A 225 -9.44 -10.01 -22.11
N PHE A 226 -10.48 -9.84 -21.30
CA PHE A 226 -11.65 -10.74 -21.31
C PHE A 226 -12.31 -10.79 -22.69
N CYS A 227 -12.52 -9.64 -23.33
CA CYS A 227 -13.08 -9.56 -24.68
C CYS A 227 -12.20 -10.33 -25.71
N LEU A 228 -10.88 -10.20 -25.63
CA LEU A 228 -9.96 -10.94 -26.50
C LEU A 228 -9.95 -12.45 -26.22
N CYS A 229 -10.08 -12.87 -24.97
CA CYS A 229 -9.99 -14.27 -24.57
C CYS A 229 -11.31 -15.04 -24.69
N CYS A 230 -12.47 -14.39 -24.57
CA CYS A 230 -13.78 -15.05 -24.67
C CYS A 230 -14.16 -15.42 -26.11
N GLY A 231 -13.50 -14.84 -27.12
CA GLY A 231 -13.76 -15.13 -28.53
C GLY A 231 -15.06 -14.52 -29.06
N CYS A 232 -15.71 -13.67 -28.28
CA CYS A 232 -16.87 -12.87 -28.69
C CYS A 232 -16.41 -11.46 -29.10
N GLN A 233 -17.13 -10.83 -30.03
CA GLN A 233 -16.86 -9.43 -30.38
C GLN A 233 -17.35 -8.45 -29.31
N ASP A 234 -18.25 -8.91 -28.44
CA ASP A 234 -18.87 -8.15 -27.38
C ASP A 234 -18.83 -8.94 -26.07
N LEU A 235 -18.29 -8.29 -25.03
CA LEU A 235 -18.19 -8.87 -23.70
C LEU A 235 -19.56 -8.98 -23.02
N GLU A 236 -20.48 -8.05 -23.29
CA GLU A 236 -21.85 -8.06 -22.76
C GLU A 236 -22.60 -9.30 -23.25
N GLN A 237 -22.52 -9.57 -24.56
CA GLN A 237 -23.11 -10.76 -25.16
C GLN A 237 -22.52 -12.06 -24.57
N TRP A 238 -21.21 -12.11 -24.31
CA TRP A 238 -20.60 -13.28 -23.68
C TRP A 238 -21.14 -13.49 -22.26
N VAL A 239 -21.21 -12.43 -21.45
CA VAL A 239 -21.72 -12.46 -20.07
C VAL A 239 -23.15 -13.00 -20.00
N GLU A 240 -24.02 -12.62 -20.93
CA GLU A 240 -25.41 -13.11 -20.99
C GLU A 240 -25.49 -14.61 -21.29
N ASN A 241 -24.58 -15.12 -22.13
CA ASN A 241 -24.63 -16.48 -22.66
C ASN A 241 -23.86 -17.51 -21.82
N VAL A 242 -22.90 -17.08 -20.99
CA VAL A 242 -22.15 -17.95 -20.09
C VAL A 242 -23.10 -18.73 -19.19
N LYS A 243 -23.03 -20.07 -19.20
CA LYS A 243 -23.93 -20.93 -18.40
C LYS A 243 -23.30 -21.42 -17.12
N ASP A 244 -21.99 -21.64 -17.15
CA ASP A 244 -21.22 -22.21 -16.04
C ASP A 244 -20.12 -21.23 -15.58
N TYR A 245 -19.91 -21.16 -14.27
CA TYR A 245 -18.85 -20.34 -13.69
C TYR A 245 -17.46 -20.84 -14.08
N HIS A 246 -17.31 -22.15 -14.35
CA HIS A 246 -16.04 -22.69 -14.85
C HIS A 246 -15.62 -22.12 -16.21
N GLU A 247 -16.57 -21.69 -17.04
CA GLU A 247 -16.25 -20.98 -18.28
C GLU A 247 -15.60 -19.62 -17.99
N VAL A 248 -16.07 -18.92 -16.94
CA VAL A 248 -15.50 -17.65 -16.47
C VAL A 248 -14.08 -17.85 -15.96
N GLU A 249 -13.86 -18.83 -15.09
CA GLU A 249 -12.53 -19.20 -14.59
C GLU A 249 -11.58 -19.62 -15.73
N ALA A 250 -12.09 -20.29 -16.77
CA ALA A 250 -11.27 -20.70 -17.91
C ALA A 250 -10.82 -19.53 -18.79
N VAL A 251 -11.66 -18.51 -18.96
CA VAL A 251 -11.29 -17.28 -19.68
C VAL A 251 -10.32 -16.46 -18.82
N GLU A 252 -10.56 -16.39 -17.53
CA GLU A 252 -9.73 -15.63 -16.60
C GLU A 252 -8.29 -16.15 -16.52
N LYS A 253 -8.07 -17.47 -16.52
CA LYS A 253 -6.71 -18.05 -16.59
C LYS A 253 -5.92 -17.70 -17.86
N ARG A 254 -6.58 -17.12 -18.87
CA ARG A 254 -5.97 -16.69 -20.13
C ARG A 254 -5.73 -15.17 -20.19
N VAL A 255 -6.27 -14.41 -19.24
CA VAL A 255 -6.12 -12.95 -19.09
C VAL A 255 -4.82 -12.65 -18.36
#